data_AF-A0A9P6MCV8-F1
#
_entry.id   AF-A0A9P6MCV8-F1
#
_cell.length_a   1.000
_cell.length_b   1.000
_cell.length_c   1.000
_cell.angle_alpha   90.00
_cell.angle_beta   90.00
_cell.angle_gamma   90.00
#
_symmetry.space_group_name_H-M   'P 1'
#
loop_
_entity.id
_entity.type
_entity.pdbx_description
1 polymer ?
#
loop_
_entity_poly.entity_id
_entity_poly.type
_entity_poly.pdbx_seq_one_letter_code
_entity_poly.pdbx_strand_id
1 'polypeptide(L)'
;MIQGQKVAAHFNKAAEEGTVVGFQAMVSSFTLDSIGVISFGKSFGCLDDIEHRTPFVASFDDLLEICGRRLADTMWRIRGSLTSVGMTANITEK
;
A
#
# COMPACT_ATOMS: atom_id res chain seq x y z
N MET A 1 -18.30 4.76 -8.90
CA MET A 1 -16.89 4.97 -8.51
C MET A 1 -15.99 4.28 -9.53
N ILE A 2 -15.07 5.00 -10.18
CA ILE A 2 -14.19 4.45 -11.23
C ILE A 2 -13.35 3.27 -10.72
N GLN A 3 -12.85 3.34 -9.47
CA GLN A 3 -12.02 2.26 -8.89
C GLN A 3 -12.78 0.94 -8.69
N GLY A 4 -14.07 1.01 -8.35
CA GLY A 4 -14.90 -0.20 -8.22
C GLY A 4 -15.13 -0.90 -9.57
N GLN A 5 -15.20 -0.13 -10.67
CA GLN A 5 -15.29 -0.68 -12.01
C GLN A 5 -13.99 -1.39 -12.42
N LYS A 6 -12.82 -0.84 -12.06
CA LYS A 6 -11.52 -1.50 -12.30
C LYS A 6 -11.41 -2.85 -11.59
N VAL A 7 -11.83 -2.91 -10.32
CA VAL A 7 -11.87 -4.16 -9.54
C VAL A 7 -12.80 -5.20 -10.17
N ALA A 8 -14.01 -4.80 -10.57
CA ALA A 8 -14.94 -5.70 -11.23
C ALA A 8 -14.38 -6.25 -12.56
N ALA A 9 -13.73 -5.40 -13.36
CA ALA A 9 -13.08 -5.81 -14.59
C ALA A 9 -11.95 -6.82 -14.34
N HIS A 10 -11.16 -6.62 -13.28
CA HIS A 10 -10.10 -7.57 -12.89
C HIS A 10 -10.68 -8.93 -12.49
N PHE A 11 -11.75 -8.96 -11.70
CA PHE A 11 -12.41 -10.22 -11.34
C PHE A 11 -13.02 -10.93 -12.55
N ASN A 12 -13.65 -10.20 -13.47
CA ASN A 12 -14.20 -10.80 -14.68
C ASN A 12 -13.10 -11.45 -15.53
N LYS A 13 -11.99 -10.73 -15.75
CA LYS A 13 -10.84 -11.27 -16.49
C LYS A 13 -10.28 -12.54 -15.82
N ALA A 14 -10.08 -12.51 -14.50
CA ALA A 14 -9.56 -13.67 -13.79
C ALA A 14 -10.53 -14.87 -13.82
N ALA A 15 -11.85 -14.61 -13.79
CA ALA A 15 -12.86 -15.65 -13.93
C ALA A 15 -12.86 -16.28 -15.34
N GLU A 16 -12.69 -15.47 -16.38
CA GLU A 16 -12.58 -15.93 -17.77
C GLU A 16 -11.32 -16.77 -18.01
N GLU A 17 -10.20 -16.37 -17.40
CA GLU A 17 -8.91 -17.05 -17.52
C GLU A 17 -8.75 -18.23 -16.55
N GLY A 18 -9.66 -18.39 -15.59
CA GLY A 18 -9.58 -19.40 -14.53
C GLY A 18 -8.39 -19.19 -13.58
N THR A 19 -7.95 -17.94 -13.40
CA THR A 19 -6.77 -17.60 -12.59
C THR A 19 -7.15 -17.24 -11.15
N VAL A 20 -6.24 -17.53 -10.22
CA VAL A 20 -6.41 -17.17 -8.81
C VAL A 20 -6.05 -15.72 -8.61
N VAL A 21 -6.90 -14.99 -7.88
CA VAL A 21 -6.67 -13.58 -7.56
C VAL A 21 -6.24 -13.42 -6.11
N GLY A 22 -5.16 -12.67 -5.89
CA GLY A 22 -4.74 -12.24 -4.57
C GLY A 22 -5.68 -11.18 -4.00
N PHE A 23 -6.74 -11.61 -3.30
CA PHE A 23 -7.77 -10.71 -2.77
C PHE A 23 -7.22 -9.59 -1.87
N GLN A 24 -6.26 -9.91 -1.00
CA GLN A 24 -5.65 -8.92 -0.11
C GLN A 24 -4.88 -7.84 -0.88
N ALA A 25 -4.08 -8.21 -1.88
CA ALA A 25 -3.32 -7.28 -2.70
C ALA A 25 -4.25 -6.35 -3.49
N MET A 26 -5.34 -6.91 -4.04
CA MET A 26 -6.36 -6.13 -4.74
C MET A 26 -7.07 -5.14 -3.81
N VAL A 27 -7.54 -5.59 -2.64
CA VAL A 27 -8.25 -4.71 -1.71
C VAL A 27 -7.33 -3.60 -1.21
N SER A 28 -6.06 -3.92 -0.91
CA SER A 28 -5.06 -2.92 -0.53
C SER A 28 -4.88 -1.87 -1.62
N SER A 29 -4.68 -2.32 -2.87
CA SER A 29 -4.54 -1.45 -4.04
C SER A 29 -5.77 -0.57 -4.26
N PHE A 30 -6.97 -1.14 -4.15
CA PHE A 30 -8.23 -0.41 -4.24
C PHE A 30 -8.37 0.66 -3.15
N THR A 31 -8.02 0.32 -1.91
CA THR A 31 -8.07 1.26 -0.79
C THR A 31 -7.12 2.42 -1.01
N LEU A 32 -5.86 2.15 -1.39
CA LEU A 32 -4.85 3.19 -1.59
C LEU A 32 -5.20 4.11 -2.77
N ASP A 33 -5.68 3.55 -3.88
CA ASP A 33 -6.09 4.36 -5.04
C ASP A 33 -7.36 5.18 -4.75
N SER A 34 -8.27 4.64 -3.95
CA SER A 34 -9.47 5.36 -3.49
C SER A 34 -9.11 6.51 -2.55
N ILE A 35 -8.18 6.30 -1.61
CA ILE A 35 -7.67 7.36 -0.74
C ILE A 35 -7.03 8.47 -1.57
N GLY A 36 -6.22 8.12 -2.57
CA GLY A 36 -5.62 9.10 -3.48
C GLY A 36 -6.67 10.01 -4.12
N VAL A 37 -7.71 9.40 -4.70
CA VAL A 37 -8.79 10.14 -5.36
C VAL A 37 -9.59 11.00 -4.37
N ILE A 38 -9.93 10.45 -3.19
CA ILE A 38 -10.75 11.14 -2.20
C ILE A 38 -9.98 12.30 -1.55
N SER A 39 -8.73 12.07 -1.16
CA SER A 39 -7.92 13.03 -0.39
C SER A 39 -7.21 14.06 -1.27
N PHE A 40 -6.75 13.66 -2.46
CA PHE A 40 -5.87 14.48 -3.31
C PHE A 40 -6.44 14.72 -4.72
N GLY A 41 -7.61 14.15 -5.04
CA GLY A 41 -8.20 14.26 -6.37
C GLY A 41 -7.42 13.52 -7.46
N LYS A 42 -6.49 12.62 -7.10
CA LYS A 42 -5.60 11.93 -8.04
C LYS A 42 -5.51 10.44 -7.73
N SER A 43 -5.54 9.60 -8.76
CA SER A 43 -5.15 8.18 -8.63
C SER A 43 -3.64 8.08 -8.45
N PHE A 44 -3.21 7.12 -7.63
CA PHE A 44 -1.80 6.78 -7.45
C PHE A 44 -1.37 5.60 -8.34
N GLY A 45 -2.27 5.15 -9.22
CA GLY A 45 -2.04 4.03 -10.13
C GLY A 45 -1.98 2.67 -9.43
N CYS A 46 -2.44 2.56 -8.18
CA CYS A 46 -2.27 1.31 -7.42
C CYS A 46 -3.07 0.14 -8.02
N LEU A 47 -4.16 0.42 -8.72
CA LEU A 47 -4.99 -0.57 -9.41
C LEU A 47 -4.61 -0.80 -10.87
N ASP A 48 -3.69 -0.02 -11.42
CA ASP A 48 -3.30 -0.15 -12.84
C ASP A 48 -2.37 -1.35 -13.05
N ASP A 49 -1.59 -1.69 -12.01
CA ASP A 49 -0.75 -2.88 -11.94
C ASP A 49 -0.72 -3.42 -10.51
N ILE A 50 -1.57 -4.41 -10.22
CA ILE A 50 -1.70 -4.99 -8.87
C ILE A 50 -0.47 -5.86 -8.52
N GLU A 51 0.22 -6.39 -9.54
CA GLU A 51 1.39 -7.25 -9.36
C GLU A 51 2.64 -6.42 -9.09
N HIS A 52 2.76 -5.24 -9.70
CA HIS A 52 3.88 -4.33 -9.50
C HIS A 52 3.54 -3.22 -8.50
N ARG A 53 4.14 -3.30 -7.30
CA ARG A 53 3.96 -2.26 -6.28
C ARG A 53 4.40 -0.90 -6.80
N THR A 54 3.48 0.06 -6.81
CA THR A 54 3.81 1.46 -7.08
C THR A 54 4.71 2.02 -5.96
N PRO A 55 5.52 3.07 -6.23
CA PRO A 55 6.34 3.70 -5.19
C PRO A 55 5.54 4.16 -3.95
N PHE A 56 4.28 4.54 -4.16
CA PHE A 56 3.36 4.91 -3.08
C PHE A 56 3.00 3.71 -2.20
N VAL A 57 2.63 2.57 -2.80
CA VAL A 57 2.32 1.33 -2.06
C VAL A 57 3.53 0.90 -1.23
N ALA A 58 4.73 0.89 -1.83
CA ALA A 58 5.96 0.53 -1.13
C ALA A 58 6.23 1.44 0.09
N SER A 59 6.12 2.76 -0.11
CA SER A 59 6.33 3.73 0.97
C SER A 59 5.27 3.63 2.07
N PHE A 60 4.02 3.30 1.71
CA PHE A 60 2.94 3.10 2.66
C PHE A 60 3.11 1.83 3.49
N ASP A 61 3.57 0.73 2.87
CA ASP A 61 3.88 -0.51 3.58
C ASP A 61 5.03 -0.32 4.57
N ASP A 62 6.10 0.38 4.16
CA ASP A 62 7.22 0.74 5.05
C ASP A 62 6.74 1.55 6.26
N LEU A 63 5.85 2.53 6.01
CA LEU A 63 5.23 3.33 7.07
C LEU A 63 4.42 2.46 8.03
N LEU A 64 3.60 1.54 7.52
CA LEU A 64 2.80 0.65 8.35
C LEU A 64 3.68 -0.31 9.16
N GLU A 65 4.75 -0.84 8.58
CA GLU A 65 5.72 -1.68 9.29
C GLU A 65 6.39 -0.91 10.43
N ILE A 66 6.84 0.32 10.17
CA ILE A 66 7.41 1.22 11.18
C ILE A 66 6.39 1.47 12.29
N CYS A 67 5.16 1.85 11.94
CA CYS A 67 4.10 2.08 12.91
C CYS A 67 3.79 0.83 13.75
N GLY A 68 3.74 -0.34 13.13
CA GLY A 68 3.55 -1.62 13.81
C GLY A 68 4.67 -1.93 14.79
N ARG A 69 5.92 -1.72 14.39
CA ARG A 69 7.09 -1.87 15.28
C ARG A 69 7.04 -0.90 16.47
N ARG A 70 6.64 0.37 16.24
CA ARG A 70 6.48 1.37 17.33
C ARG A 70 5.38 0.98 18.30
N LEU A 71 4.30 0.39 17.80
CA LEU A 71 3.19 -0.07 18.62
C LEU A 71 3.60 -1.25 19.51
N ALA A 72 4.41 -2.18 18.98
CA ALA A 72 4.88 -3.34 19.72
C ALA A 72 6.01 -3.02 20.72
N ASP A 73 6.81 -1.98 20.47
CA ASP A 73 7.91 -1.56 21.32
C ASP A 73 7.65 -0.19 21.95
N THR A 74 7.01 -0.15 23.12
CA THR A 74 6.71 1.11 23.84
C THR A 74 7.97 1.96 24.13
N MET A 75 9.16 1.34 24.18
CA MET A 75 10.44 2.02 24.44
C MET A 75 11.18 2.40 23.15
N TRP A 76 10.51 2.33 21.98
CA TRP A 76 11.10 2.61 20.66
C TRP A 76 11.83 3.95 20.60
N ARG A 77 11.34 4.98 21.30
CA ARG A 77 11.97 6.32 21.34
C ARG A 77 13.33 6.30 22.01
N ILE A 78 13.46 5.56 23.11
CA ILE A 78 14.70 5.44 23.88
C ILE A 78 15.69 4.58 23.08
N ARG A 79 15.24 3.46 22.52
CA ARG A 79 16.07 2.58 21.68
C ARG A 79 16.57 3.29 20.43
N GLY A 80 15.71 4.03 19.72
CA GLY A 80 16.07 4.79 18.53
C GLY A 80 17.13 5.86 18.81
N SER A 81 17.04 6.52 19.98
CA SER A 81 18.04 7.51 20.41
C SER A 81 19.40 6.91 20.75
N LEU A 82 19.46 5.62 21.11
CA LEU A 82 20.69 4.97 21.59
C LEU A 82 21.38 4.11 20.53
N THR A 83 20.65 3.59 19.55
CA THR A 83 21.17 2.51 18.69
C THR A 83 21.17 2.83 17.20
N SER A 84 20.57 3.94 16.75
CA SER A 84 20.29 4.23 15.33
C SER A 84 19.46 3.16 14.58
N VAL A 85 19.14 2.04 15.25
CA VAL A 85 18.30 0.95 14.74
C VAL A 85 16.84 1.33 15.02
N GLY A 86 16.22 1.86 13.96
CA GLY A 86 14.88 2.46 13.96
C GLY A 86 14.97 3.98 14.15
N MET A 87 14.41 4.86 13.34
CA MET A 87 13.36 4.74 12.32
C MET A 87 13.33 6.07 11.55
N THR A 88 13.54 6.03 10.24
CA THR A 88 12.95 7.01 9.32
C THR A 88 12.42 6.23 8.13
N ALA A 89 11.22 6.56 7.65
CA ALA A 89 10.77 6.06 6.36
C ALA A 89 11.66 6.72 5.30
N ASN A 90 12.35 5.92 4.49
CA ASN A 90 13.14 6.45 3.38
C ASN A 90 12.18 6.87 2.28
N ILE A 91 11.81 8.14 2.26
CA ILE A 91 11.09 8.73 1.13
C ILE A 91 12.13 8.85 0.00
N THR A 92 12.15 7.88 -0.90
CA THR A 92 13.04 7.94 -2.06
C THR A 92 12.37 8.83 -3.10
N GLU A 93 12.54 10.15 -2.98
CA GLU A 93 12.24 11.06 -4.09
C GLU A 93 13.32 10.86 -5.16
N LYS A 94 12.90 10.45 -6.35
CA LYS A 94 13.63 10.62 -7.60
C LYS A 94 12.81 11.48 -8.54
#